data_AF-A0A177WUE2-F1
#
_entry.id   AF-A0A177WUE2-F1
#
_cell.length_a   1.000
_cell.length_b   1.000
_cell.length_c   1.000
_cell.angle_alpha   90.00
_cell.angle_beta   90.00
_cell.angle_gamma   90.00
#
_symmetry.space_group_name_H-M   'P 1'
#
loop_
_entity.id
_entity.type
_entity.pdbx_description
1 polymer ?
#
loop_
_entity_poly.entity_id
_entity_poly.type
_entity_poly.pdbx_seq_one_letter_code
_entity_poly.pdbx_strand_id
1 'polypeptide(L)'
;MGDDVWATDDSHNDTGYDKDMAERNWTRLQDTHGIVGYKEGIIEGKETHIQAGFDLGYKDGFMMSHGMGQQQGILAAVLQMCTKETELQRTMFKLIPSDVTMQSLNELYAEYQSMTAEKILTADYYKSAQLGALSTIEPDQITHLGQKLVFLLEPILHEPIFAALQL
;
A
#
# COMPACT_ATOMS: atom_id res chain seq x y z
N MET A 1 43.61 1.71 -52.88
CA MET A 1 43.99 2.84 -52.01
C MET A 1 42.84 3.06 -51.05
N GLY A 2 42.99 2.59 -49.82
CA GLY A 2 42.10 2.91 -48.72
C GLY A 2 42.85 3.92 -47.86
N ASP A 3 42.43 5.17 -47.94
CA ASP A 3 42.89 6.26 -47.07
C ASP A 3 42.27 6.01 -45.69
N ASP A 4 42.99 5.29 -44.84
CA ASP A 4 42.67 5.22 -43.43
C ASP A 4 43.08 6.57 -42.83
N VAL A 5 42.13 7.51 -42.84
CA VAL A 5 42.24 8.88 -42.30
C VAL A 5 42.69 8.88 -40.83
N TRP A 6 42.61 7.73 -40.14
CA TRP A 6 43.02 7.53 -38.76
C TRP A 6 44.43 6.97 -38.61
N ALA A 7 45.09 6.56 -39.70
CA ALA A 7 46.41 5.95 -39.71
C ALA A 7 47.46 6.81 -40.41
N THR A 8 47.42 8.14 -40.19
CA THR A 8 48.40 9.06 -40.79
C THR A 8 49.28 9.76 -39.73
N ASP A 9 50.55 9.35 -39.77
CA ASP A 9 51.78 10.06 -39.39
C ASP A 9 52.28 10.04 -37.93
N ASP A 10 52.98 8.94 -37.64
CA ASP A 10 53.84 8.72 -36.48
C ASP A 10 55.20 9.45 -36.70
N SER A 11 55.34 10.73 -36.32
CA SER A 11 56.68 11.38 -36.35
C SER A 11 56.90 12.63 -35.48
N HIS A 12 56.10 12.94 -34.45
CA HIS A 12 56.56 13.97 -33.50
C HIS A 12 55.93 13.87 -32.09
N ASN A 13 56.63 13.18 -31.18
CA ASN A 13 56.51 13.35 -29.72
C ASN A 13 55.15 13.02 -29.05
N ASP A 14 54.17 12.47 -29.78
CA ASP A 14 52.79 12.32 -29.28
C ASP A 14 52.53 10.99 -28.54
N THR A 15 53.30 9.94 -28.79
CA THR A 15 53.12 8.62 -28.13
C THR A 15 53.31 8.67 -26.61
N GLY A 16 54.16 9.59 -26.11
CA GLY A 16 54.35 9.82 -24.69
C GLY A 16 53.22 10.64 -24.07
N TYR A 17 52.76 11.66 -24.80
CA TYR A 17 51.65 12.52 -24.37
C TYR A 17 50.32 11.76 -24.32
N ASP A 18 50.02 10.95 -25.34
CA ASP A 18 48.84 10.09 -25.37
C ASP A 18 48.86 9.02 -24.29
N LYS A 19 50.04 8.42 -24.04
CA LYS A 19 50.19 7.44 -22.96
C LYS A 19 50.01 8.08 -21.57
N ASP A 20 50.59 9.25 -21.35
CA ASP A 20 50.42 10.01 -20.10
C ASP A 20 48.97 10.50 -19.92
N MET A 21 48.31 10.89 -21.02
CA MET A 21 46.91 11.30 -21.01
C MET A 21 45.98 10.11 -20.75
N ALA A 22 46.28 8.94 -21.32
CA ALA A 22 45.56 7.69 -21.06
C ALA A 22 45.71 7.24 -19.61
N GLU A 23 46.93 7.27 -19.04
CA GLU A 23 47.19 6.88 -17.65
C GLU A 23 46.48 7.83 -16.66
N ARG A 24 46.50 9.13 -16.93
CA ARG A 24 45.77 10.14 -16.13
C ARG A 24 44.26 9.93 -16.21
N ASN A 25 43.72 9.68 -17.41
CA ASN A 25 42.30 9.40 -17.58
C ASN A 25 41.88 8.10 -16.92
N TRP A 26 42.72 7.06 -17.00
CA TRP A 26 42.50 5.77 -16.33
C TRP A 26 42.45 5.94 -14.81
N THR A 27 43.44 6.64 -14.25
CA THR A 27 43.49 6.93 -12.80
C THR A 27 42.27 7.74 -12.36
N ARG A 28 41.91 8.78 -13.12
CA ARG A 28 40.71 9.59 -12.85
C ARG A 28 39.43 8.75 -12.91
N LEU A 29 39.29 7.87 -13.90
CA LEU A 29 38.13 6.98 -14.02
C LEU A 29 38.08 6.03 -12.82
N GLN A 30 39.21 5.43 -12.45
CA GLN A 30 39.32 4.50 -11.35
C GLN A 30 38.94 5.13 -10.01
N ASP A 31 39.44 6.34 -9.74
CA ASP A 31 39.10 7.08 -8.52
C ASP A 31 37.62 7.48 -8.51
N THR A 32 37.09 7.93 -9.65
CA THR A 32 35.68 8.32 -9.76
C THR A 32 34.77 7.11 -9.58
N HIS A 33 35.05 6.00 -10.25
CA HIS A 33 34.25 4.78 -10.16
C HIS A 33 34.40 4.07 -8.81
N GLY A 34 35.57 4.14 -8.17
CA GLY A 34 35.76 3.62 -6.82
C GLY A 34 34.93 4.39 -5.78
N ILE A 35 34.95 5.73 -5.83
CA ILE A 35 34.17 6.57 -4.91
C ILE A 35 32.67 6.47 -5.19
N VAL A 36 32.27 6.50 -6.46
CA VAL A 36 30.86 6.38 -6.86
C VAL A 36 30.33 4.99 -6.55
N GLY A 37 31.07 3.93 -6.90
CA GLY A 37 30.68 2.55 -6.63
C GLY A 37 30.57 2.23 -5.14
N TYR A 38 31.46 2.79 -4.30
CA TYR A 38 31.34 2.65 -2.85
C TYR A 38 30.10 3.35 -2.29
N LYS A 39 29.80 4.57 -2.75
CA LYS A 39 28.59 5.29 -2.35
C LYS A 39 27.34 4.53 -2.78
N GLU A 40 27.31 4.04 -4.02
CA GLU A 40 26.19 3.29 -4.57
C GLU A 40 25.96 1.99 -3.79
N GLY A 41 27.01 1.24 -3.48
CA GLY A 41 26.91 0.03 -2.66
C GLY A 41 26.37 0.29 -1.24
N ILE A 42 26.71 1.43 -0.63
CA ILE A 42 26.11 1.84 0.66
C ILE A 42 24.64 2.18 0.50
N ILE A 43 24.27 2.88 -0.57
CA ILE A 43 22.88 3.28 -0.84
C ILE A 43 22.03 2.02 -1.11
N GLU A 44 22.48 1.15 -2.00
CA GLU A 44 21.83 -0.12 -2.33
C GLU A 44 21.64 -1.01 -1.08
N GLY A 45 22.68 -1.12 -0.25
CA GLY A 45 22.59 -1.87 1.01
C GLY A 45 21.59 -1.28 2.02
N LYS A 46 21.40 0.04 2.04
CA LYS A 46 20.38 0.69 2.86
C LYS A 46 18.98 0.52 2.26
N GLU A 47 18.88 0.69 0.95
CA GLU A 47 17.61 0.62 0.23
C GLU A 47 16.99 -0.77 0.32
N THR A 48 17.80 -1.82 0.17
CA THR A 48 17.33 -3.22 0.33
C THR A 48 16.70 -3.49 1.70
N HIS A 49 17.26 -2.90 2.78
CA HIS A 49 16.68 -3.03 4.12
C HIS A 49 15.39 -2.22 4.29
N ILE A 50 15.36 -1.00 3.75
CA ILE A 50 14.17 -0.13 3.79
C ILE A 50 13.03 -0.74 3.01
N GLN A 51 13.30 -1.28 1.82
CA GLN A 51 12.30 -1.88 0.94
C GLN A 51 11.63 -3.09 1.59
N ALA A 52 12.40 -3.96 2.26
CA ALA A 52 11.83 -5.09 2.99
C ALA A 52 10.86 -4.66 4.10
N GLY A 53 11.19 -3.56 4.81
CA GLY A 53 10.29 -2.96 5.81
C GLY A 53 9.04 -2.34 5.18
N PHE A 54 9.19 -1.67 4.03
CA PHE A 54 8.08 -1.11 3.27
C PHE A 54 7.12 -2.19 2.76
N ASP A 55 7.64 -3.25 2.14
CA ASP A 55 6.84 -4.34 1.57
C ASP A 55 5.98 -5.02 2.63
N LEU A 56 6.54 -5.23 3.83
CA LEU A 56 5.80 -5.76 4.97
C LEU A 56 4.69 -4.81 5.42
N GLY A 57 5.02 -3.54 5.65
CA GLY A 57 4.03 -2.53 6.05
C GLY A 57 2.94 -2.32 5.01
N TYR A 58 3.29 -2.38 3.72
CA TYR A 58 2.35 -2.27 2.61
C TYR A 58 1.38 -3.44 2.60
N LYS A 59 1.87 -4.68 2.73
CA LYS A 59 1.03 -5.87 2.76
C LYS A 59 0.01 -5.81 3.89
N ASP A 60 0.46 -5.50 5.10
CA ASP A 60 -0.42 -5.50 6.27
C ASP A 60 -1.40 -4.33 6.24
N GLY A 61 -0.93 -3.13 5.85
CA GLY A 61 -1.77 -1.97 5.65
C GLY A 61 -2.81 -2.16 4.55
N PHE A 62 -2.45 -2.85 3.46
CA PHE A 62 -3.36 -3.17 2.38
C PHE A 62 -4.46 -4.13 2.82
N MET A 63 -4.12 -5.24 3.49
CA MET A 63 -5.10 -6.21 3.98
C MET A 63 -6.13 -5.54 4.91
N MET A 64 -5.64 -4.69 5.82
CA MET A 64 -6.47 -3.96 6.77
C MET A 64 -7.42 -2.96 6.08
N SER A 65 -6.85 -2.12 5.21
CA SER A 65 -7.62 -1.08 4.52
C SER A 65 -8.59 -1.67 3.50
N HIS A 66 -8.26 -2.81 2.90
CA HIS A 66 -9.16 -3.51 1.99
C HIS A 66 -10.41 -4.03 2.71
N GLY A 67 -10.25 -4.72 3.85
CA GLY A 67 -11.38 -5.23 4.64
C GLY A 67 -12.30 -4.09 5.12
N MET A 68 -11.70 -3.03 5.66
CA MET A 68 -12.45 -1.85 6.09
C MET A 68 -13.15 -1.14 4.92
N GLY A 69 -12.49 -1.01 3.77
CA GLY A 69 -13.06 -0.41 2.57
C GLY A 69 -14.24 -1.22 2.02
N GLN A 70 -14.17 -2.55 2.08
CA GLN A 70 -15.28 -3.43 1.73
C GLN A 70 -16.49 -3.22 2.65
N GLN A 71 -16.27 -3.20 3.96
CA GLN A 71 -17.33 -2.94 4.95
C GLN A 71 -17.98 -1.57 4.75
N GLN A 72 -17.17 -0.53 4.51
CA GLN A 72 -17.65 0.82 4.22
C GLN A 72 -18.46 0.87 2.92
N GLY A 73 -18.02 0.17 1.87
CA GLY A 73 -18.73 0.08 0.59
C GLY A 73 -20.10 -0.59 0.73
N ILE A 74 -20.17 -1.70 1.48
CA ILE A 74 -21.42 -2.40 1.78
C ILE A 74 -22.36 -1.48 2.56
N LEU A 75 -21.88 -0.84 3.62
CA LEU A 75 -22.67 0.08 4.44
C LEU A 75 -23.23 1.25 3.63
N ALA A 76 -22.40 1.86 2.77
CA ALA A 76 -22.82 2.95 1.89
C ALA A 76 -23.88 2.49 0.86
N ALA A 77 -23.71 1.30 0.29
CA ALA A 77 -24.68 0.72 -0.64
C ALA A 77 -26.02 0.48 0.05
N VAL A 78 -26.02 -0.12 1.26
CA VAL A 78 -27.22 -0.34 2.06
C VAL A 78 -27.92 0.99 2.38
N LEU A 79 -27.19 1.99 2.87
CA LEU A 79 -27.75 3.32 3.16
C LEU A 79 -28.38 3.98 1.91
N GLN A 80 -27.71 3.90 0.76
CA GLN A 80 -28.23 4.46 -0.48
C GLN A 80 -29.47 3.71 -0.98
N MET A 81 -29.53 2.41 -0.76
CA MET A 81 -30.67 1.57 -1.13
C MET A 81 -31.84 1.79 -0.19
N CYS A 82 -31.61 2.03 1.11
CA CYS A 82 -32.67 2.35 2.08
C CYS A 82 -33.31 3.73 1.81
N THR A 83 -32.56 4.68 1.23
CA THR A 83 -33.06 6.04 0.93
C THR A 83 -33.78 6.16 -0.41
N LYS A 84 -33.54 5.23 -1.35
CA LYS A 84 -34.17 5.24 -2.68
C LYS A 84 -35.29 4.21 -2.77
N GLU A 85 -36.55 4.66 -2.76
CA GLU A 85 -37.71 3.81 -3.01
C GLU A 85 -37.60 3.14 -4.38
N THR A 86 -37.33 1.85 -4.38
CA THR A 86 -37.20 1.05 -5.60
C THR A 86 -37.69 -0.38 -5.30
N GLU A 87 -38.21 -1.08 -6.31
CA GLU A 87 -38.57 -2.52 -6.24
C GLU A 87 -37.46 -3.39 -5.61
N LEU A 88 -36.19 -2.98 -5.76
CA LEU A 88 -35.03 -3.63 -5.15
C LEU A 88 -35.09 -3.68 -3.62
N GLN A 89 -35.66 -2.67 -2.95
CA GLN A 89 -35.81 -2.66 -1.50
C GLN A 89 -36.66 -3.86 -1.03
N ARG A 90 -37.74 -4.16 -1.76
CA ARG A 90 -38.65 -5.28 -1.46
C ARG A 90 -37.99 -6.65 -1.64
N THR A 91 -37.02 -6.73 -2.56
CA THR A 91 -36.29 -7.98 -2.81
C THR A 91 -35.13 -8.20 -1.83
N MET A 92 -34.59 -7.13 -1.24
CA MET A 92 -33.40 -7.21 -0.40
C MET A 92 -33.67 -7.17 1.10
N PHE A 93 -34.67 -6.39 1.52
CA PHE A 93 -34.95 -6.15 2.92
C PHE A 93 -36.13 -7.00 3.39
N LYS A 94 -35.91 -7.81 4.44
CA LYS A 94 -36.97 -8.59 5.11
C LYS A 94 -37.95 -7.68 5.84
N LEU A 95 -37.43 -6.58 6.41
CA LEU A 95 -38.19 -5.60 7.18
C LEU A 95 -37.91 -4.20 6.61
N ILE A 96 -38.92 -3.34 6.59
CA ILE A 96 -38.73 -1.93 6.25
C ILE A 96 -37.77 -1.32 7.29
N PRO A 97 -36.67 -0.69 6.88
CA PRO A 97 -35.74 -0.05 7.82
C PRO A 97 -36.48 0.98 8.67
N SER A 98 -36.41 0.83 10.00
CA SER A 98 -36.96 1.81 10.94
C SER A 98 -36.07 3.04 10.99
N ASP A 99 -36.63 4.23 11.27
CA ASP A 99 -35.86 5.47 11.45
C ASP A 99 -34.73 5.33 12.48
N VAL A 100 -34.93 4.51 13.52
CA VAL A 100 -33.89 4.21 14.52
C VAL A 100 -32.71 3.46 13.90
N THR A 101 -32.99 2.48 13.04
CA THR A 101 -31.94 1.70 12.36
C THR A 101 -31.18 2.55 11.33
N MET A 102 -31.87 3.47 10.67
CA MET A 102 -31.24 4.44 9.76
C MET A 102 -30.30 5.38 10.50
N GLN A 103 -30.67 5.85 11.70
CA GLN A 103 -29.80 6.68 12.52
C GLN A 103 -28.55 5.91 12.94
N SER A 104 -28.69 4.69 13.46
CA SER A 104 -27.54 3.86 13.86
C SER A 104 -26.61 3.50 12.70
N LEU A 105 -27.14 3.27 11.49
CA LEU A 105 -26.32 3.03 10.29
C LEU A 105 -25.54 4.29 9.87
N ASN A 106 -26.14 5.47 9.97
CA ASN A 106 -25.46 6.73 9.69
C ASN A 106 -24.38 7.05 10.74
N GLU A 107 -24.64 6.76 12.01
CA GLU A 107 -23.65 6.88 13.10
C GLU A 107 -22.47 5.92 12.86
N LEU A 108 -22.75 4.67 12.49
CA LEU A 108 -21.72 3.70 12.14
C LEU A 108 -20.90 4.17 10.92
N TYR A 109 -21.56 4.70 9.89
CA TYR A 109 -20.88 5.25 8.72
C TYR A 109 -19.97 6.43 9.07
N ALA A 110 -20.41 7.32 9.95
CA ALA A 110 -19.58 8.40 10.48
C ALA A 110 -18.41 7.87 11.32
N GLU A 111 -18.60 6.79 12.09
CA GLU A 111 -17.55 6.11 12.86
C GLU A 111 -16.47 5.56 11.90
N TYR A 112 -16.86 4.86 10.82
CA TYR A 112 -15.95 4.39 9.76
C TYR A 112 -15.22 5.55 9.07
N GLN A 113 -15.91 6.65 8.72
CA GLN A 113 -15.26 7.82 8.11
C GLN A 113 -14.25 8.50 9.03
N SER A 114 -14.45 8.42 10.35
CA SER A 114 -13.54 9.00 11.33
C SER A 114 -12.28 8.16 11.56
N MET A 115 -12.26 6.91 11.09
CA MET A 115 -11.10 6.01 11.18
C MET A 115 -10.11 6.28 10.05
N THR A 116 -9.20 7.22 10.29
CA THR A 116 -8.05 7.45 9.41
C THR A 116 -6.96 6.39 9.66
N ALA A 117 -6.09 6.18 8.67
CA ALA A 117 -4.90 5.33 8.79
C ALA A 117 -4.07 5.62 10.04
N GLU A 118 -3.98 6.88 10.48
CA GLU A 118 -3.28 7.28 11.71
C GLU A 118 -3.85 6.64 12.98
N LYS A 119 -5.18 6.45 13.05
CA LYS A 119 -5.84 5.81 14.18
C LYS A 119 -5.72 4.28 14.13
N ILE A 120 -5.71 3.72 12.92
CA ILE A 120 -5.62 2.27 12.67
C ILE A 120 -4.20 1.76 12.92
N LEU A 121 -3.21 2.50 12.42
CA LEU A 121 -1.79 2.16 12.51
C LEU A 121 -1.12 2.93 13.65
N THR A 122 -1.74 2.88 14.85
CA THR A 122 -1.22 3.52 16.06
C THR A 122 0.07 2.84 16.51
N ALA A 123 0.89 3.54 17.30
CA ALA A 123 2.12 2.99 17.92
C ALA A 123 1.92 1.63 18.62
N ASP A 124 0.71 1.34 19.11
CA ASP A 124 0.40 0.06 19.75
C ASP A 124 0.31 -1.11 18.76
N TYR A 125 -0.07 -0.86 17.50
CA TYR A 125 0.03 -1.84 16.40
C TYR A 125 1.49 -2.20 16.13
N TYR A 126 2.38 -1.22 16.08
CA TYR A 126 3.81 -1.48 15.85
C TYR A 126 4.48 -2.18 17.05
N LYS A 127 4.07 -1.86 18.29
CA LYS A 127 4.54 -2.56 19.49
C LYS A 127 4.10 -4.01 19.53
N SER A 128 2.85 -4.32 19.17
CA SER A 128 2.37 -5.70 19.12
C SER A 128 2.99 -6.49 17.96
N ALA A 129 3.20 -5.85 16.80
CA ALA A 129 3.89 -6.45 15.66
C ALA A 129 5.37 -6.80 15.95
N GLN A 130 6.09 -5.96 16.69
CA GLN A 130 7.49 -6.22 17.08
C GLN A 130 7.64 -7.38 18.09
N LEU A 131 6.59 -7.70 18.85
CA LEU A 131 6.61 -8.77 19.85
C LEU A 131 6.42 -10.19 19.29
N GLY A 132 6.40 -10.34 17.95
CA GLY A 132 6.45 -11.66 17.30
C GLY A 132 5.14 -12.44 17.35
N ALA A 133 4.01 -11.81 17.67
CA ALA A 133 2.69 -12.41 17.52
C ALA A 133 2.26 -12.36 16.04
N LEU A 134 2.89 -13.21 15.22
CA LEU A 134 2.53 -13.44 13.82
C LEU A 134 1.25 -14.27 13.74
N SER A 135 0.13 -13.71 14.20
CA SER A 135 -1.20 -14.21 13.89
C SER A 135 -2.21 -13.09 14.12
N THR A 136 -2.70 -12.53 13.01
CA THR A 136 -4.06 -12.01 12.88
C THR A 136 -4.55 -11.16 14.07
N ILE A 137 -3.91 -10.01 14.29
CA ILE A 137 -4.51 -8.97 15.13
C ILE A 137 -5.07 -7.93 14.16
N GLU A 138 -6.25 -8.24 13.63
CA GLU A 138 -7.19 -7.19 13.22
C GLU A 138 -7.32 -6.25 14.43
N PRO A 139 -7.06 -4.94 14.33
CA PRO A 139 -7.14 -4.04 15.46
C PRO A 139 -8.55 -4.19 16.01
N ASP A 140 -8.66 -4.46 17.32
CA ASP A 140 -9.91 -4.80 17.99
C ASP A 140 -11.09 -3.90 17.58
N GLN A 141 -10.81 -2.65 17.24
CA GLN A 141 -11.76 -1.66 16.73
C GLN A 141 -12.39 -2.03 15.37
N ILE A 142 -11.61 -2.49 14.38
CA ILE A 142 -12.12 -2.90 13.05
C ILE A 142 -12.96 -4.17 13.18
N THR A 143 -12.50 -5.13 13.97
CA THR A 143 -13.27 -6.34 14.29
C THR A 143 -14.59 -5.99 14.97
N HIS A 144 -14.58 -5.07 15.94
CA HIS A 144 -15.77 -4.63 16.65
C HIS A 144 -16.74 -3.84 15.74
N LEU A 145 -16.24 -3.00 14.83
CA LEU A 145 -17.06 -2.31 13.83
C LEU A 145 -17.66 -3.28 12.81
N GLY A 146 -16.91 -4.31 12.40
CA GLY A 146 -17.41 -5.40 11.57
C GLY A 146 -18.53 -6.17 12.26
N GLN A 147 -18.36 -6.52 13.54
CA GLN A 147 -19.38 -7.17 14.35
C GLN A 147 -20.63 -6.31 14.53
N LYS A 148 -20.48 -5.00 14.79
CA LYS A 148 -21.59 -4.04 14.82
C LYS A 148 -22.35 -4.01 13.50
N LEU A 149 -21.63 -4.00 12.36
CA LEU A 149 -22.22 -4.02 11.03
C LEU A 149 -23.02 -5.30 10.80
N VAL A 150 -22.45 -6.47 11.10
CA VAL A 150 -23.13 -7.77 11.01
C VAL A 150 -24.40 -7.79 11.84
N PHE A 151 -24.32 -7.37 13.10
CA PHE A 151 -25.46 -7.33 14.02
C PHE A 151 -26.60 -6.43 13.51
N LEU A 152 -26.28 -5.31 12.86
CA LEU A 152 -27.28 -4.41 12.31
C LEU A 152 -27.89 -4.93 10.99
N LEU A 153 -27.10 -5.59 10.14
CA LEU A 153 -27.56 -6.04 8.82
C LEU A 153 -28.29 -7.39 8.83
N GLU A 154 -27.93 -8.31 9.73
CA GLU A 154 -28.54 -9.64 9.86
C GLU A 154 -30.09 -9.60 9.97
N PRO A 155 -30.71 -8.76 10.84
CA PRO A 155 -32.17 -8.70 10.95
C PRO A 155 -32.83 -7.96 9.78
N ILE A 156 -32.08 -7.17 9.02
CA ILE A 156 -32.59 -6.28 7.98
C ILE A 156 -32.59 -6.97 6.60
N LEU A 157 -31.55 -7.73 6.28
CA LEU A 157 -31.36 -8.34 4.96
C LEU A 157 -31.94 -9.75 4.84
N HIS A 158 -32.34 -10.12 3.62
CA HIS A 158 -32.62 -11.51 3.26
C HIS A 158 -31.37 -12.38 3.44
N GLU A 159 -31.51 -13.58 4.02
CA GLU A 159 -30.38 -14.50 4.24
C GLU A 159 -29.51 -14.77 3.01
N PRO A 160 -30.05 -15.01 1.81
CA PRO A 160 -29.20 -15.23 0.63
C PRO A 160 -28.33 -14.01 0.28
N ILE A 161 -28.81 -12.80 0.58
CA ILE A 161 -28.06 -11.56 0.34
C ILE A 161 -27.03 -11.35 1.43
N PHE A 162 -27.40 -11.57 2.68
CA PHE A 162 -26.47 -11.50 3.80
C PHE A 162 -25.30 -12.49 3.63
N ALA A 163 -25.59 -13.74 3.26
CA ALA A 163 -24.57 -14.76 2.98
C ALA A 163 -23.68 -14.40 1.78
N ALA A 164 -24.21 -13.70 0.77
CA ALA A 164 -23.44 -13.27 -0.40
C ALA A 164 -22.45 -12.13 -0.09
N LEU A 165 -22.66 -11.36 0.99
CA LEU A 165 -21.79 -10.24 1.37
C LEU A 165 -20.47 -10.69 2.02
N GLN A 166 -20.34 -11.98 2.38
CA GLN A 166 -19.13 -12.56 2.98
C GLN A 166 -18.59 -11.73 4.16
N LEU A 167 -19.50 -11.20 4.99
CA LEU A 167 -19.22 -10.42 6.19
C LEU A 167 -18.93 -11.31 7.40
#